data_AF-A0ABD7EL44-F1
#
_entry.id   AF-A0ABD7EL44-F1
#
_cell.length_a   1.000
_cell.length_b   1.000
_cell.length_c   1.000
_cell.angle_alpha   90.00
_cell.angle_beta   90.00
_cell.angle_gamma   90.00
#
_symmetry.space_group_name_H-M   'P 1'
#
loop_
_entity.id
_entity.type
_entity.pdbx_description
1 polymer ?
#
loop_
_entity_poly.entity_id
_entity_poly.type
_entity_poly.pdbx_seq_one_letter_code
_entity_poly.pdbx_strand_id
1 'polypeptide(L)'
;MKRNKILPAVARQYLLDAKAQLRSTLESAGLSYADAARLISVHPSTIGRWLDDDVPGFIDLEDAVLLCMHLGISVQQMIPAAGWAVASQAAHDQRAVFLTMSDAEIDWLLAVWSGAIKIYR
;
A
#
# COMPACT_ATOMS: atom_id res chain seq x y z
N MET A 1 -9.74 -0.65 -27.87
CA MET A 1 -9.88 -2.06 -27.44
C MET A 1 -9.02 -2.29 -26.20
N LYS A 2 -9.58 -2.20 -24.99
CA LYS A 2 -8.83 -2.54 -23.76
C LYS A 2 -8.68 -4.06 -23.73
N ARG A 3 -7.47 -4.58 -23.93
CA ARG A 3 -7.18 -6.01 -23.78
C ARG A 3 -7.66 -6.42 -22.38
N ASN A 4 -8.61 -7.37 -22.30
CA ASN A 4 -8.87 -8.11 -21.07
C ASN A 4 -7.58 -8.84 -20.71
N LYS A 5 -6.71 -8.16 -19.95
CA LYS A 5 -5.47 -8.73 -19.45
C LYS A 5 -5.88 -9.71 -18.37
N ILE A 6 -5.99 -10.99 -18.74
CA ILE A 6 -6.20 -12.07 -17.78
C ILE A 6 -5.01 -12.01 -16.80
N LEU A 7 -5.30 -11.72 -15.54
CA LEU A 7 -4.29 -11.70 -14.50
C LEU A 7 -3.73 -13.11 -14.32
N PRO A 8 -2.40 -13.27 -14.15
CA PRO A 8 -1.82 -14.54 -13.70
C PRO A 8 -2.52 -15.02 -12.43
N ALA A 9 -2.66 -16.33 -12.24
CA ALA A 9 -3.39 -16.91 -11.11
C ALA A 9 -2.92 -16.35 -9.74
N VAL A 10 -1.62 -16.18 -9.56
CA VAL A 10 -1.03 -15.59 -8.34
C VAL A 10 -1.44 -14.13 -8.14
N ALA A 11 -1.49 -13.32 -9.21
CA ALA A 11 -1.92 -11.93 -9.13
C ALA A 11 -3.43 -11.82 -8.86
N ARG A 12 -4.22 -12.75 -9.41
CA ARG A 12 -5.66 -12.85 -9.10
C ARG A 12 -5.89 -13.21 -7.64
N GLN A 13 -5.15 -14.19 -7.11
CA GLN A 13 -5.27 -14.57 -5.70
C GLN A 13 -4.90 -13.40 -4.79
N TYR A 14 -3.77 -12.73 -5.05
CA TYR A 14 -3.35 -11.57 -4.28
C TYR A 14 -4.40 -10.45 -4.29
N LEU A 15 -5.06 -10.21 -5.42
CA LEU A 15 -6.16 -9.25 -5.51
C LEU A 15 -7.34 -9.63 -4.61
N LEU A 16 -7.74 -10.91 -4.60
CA LEU A 16 -8.81 -11.40 -3.73
C LEU A 16 -8.43 -11.26 -2.26
N ASP A 17 -7.19 -11.58 -1.91
CA ASP A 17 -6.67 -11.43 -0.55
C ASP A 17 -6.66 -9.94 -0.13
N ALA A 18 -6.32 -9.02 -1.04
CA ALA A 18 -6.38 -7.58 -0.81
C ALA A 18 -7.81 -7.07 -0.58
N LYS A 19 -8.78 -7.58 -1.33
CA LYS A 19 -10.20 -7.27 -1.12
C LYS A 19 -10.69 -7.79 0.23
N ALA A 20 -10.31 -9.01 0.60
CA ALA A 20 -10.65 -9.60 1.89
C ALA A 20 -10.04 -8.81 3.06
N GLN A 21 -8.77 -8.40 2.95
CA GLN A 21 -8.08 -7.57 3.95
C GLN A 21 -8.78 -6.22 4.13
N LEU A 22 -9.15 -5.55 3.04
CA LEU A 22 -9.87 -4.28 3.10
C LEU A 22 -11.26 -4.44 3.73
N ARG A 23 -12.01 -5.50 3.39
CA ARG A 23 -13.28 -5.84 4.07
C ARG A 23 -13.08 -5.97 5.58
N SER A 24 -12.12 -6.78 6.00
CA SER A 24 -11.82 -6.99 7.42
C SER A 24 -11.39 -5.70 8.13
N THR A 25 -10.65 -4.83 7.44
CA THR A 25 -10.23 -3.52 7.97
C THR A 25 -11.43 -2.61 8.23
N LEU A 26 -12.36 -2.53 7.28
CA LEU A 26 -13.59 -1.73 7.42
C LEU A 26 -14.49 -2.29 8.53
N GLU A 27 -14.65 -3.61 8.59
CA GLU A 27 -15.41 -4.30 9.64
C GLU A 27 -14.82 -4.06 11.03
N SER A 28 -13.50 -4.14 11.17
CA SER A 28 -12.78 -3.89 12.43
C SER A 28 -12.90 -2.43 12.88
N ALA A 29 -13.04 -1.50 11.93
CA ALA A 29 -13.32 -0.09 12.20
C ALA A 29 -14.81 0.20 12.46
N GLY A 30 -15.69 -0.80 12.35
CA GLY A 30 -17.14 -0.65 12.51
C GLY A 30 -17.80 0.16 11.39
N LEU A 31 -17.19 0.23 10.20
CA LEU A 31 -17.66 1.04 9.09
C LEU A 31 -18.50 0.21 8.12
N SER A 32 -19.69 0.70 7.79
CA SER A 32 -20.42 0.21 6.61
C SER A 32 -19.76 0.73 5.32
N TYR A 33 -20.08 0.11 4.17
CA TYR A 33 -19.61 0.63 2.87
C TYR A 33 -20.10 2.05 2.59
N ALA A 34 -21.28 2.41 3.10
CA ALA A 34 -21.81 3.77 2.97
C ALA A 34 -21.03 4.78 3.81
N ASP A 35 -20.59 4.39 5.01
CA ASP A 35 -19.77 5.24 5.87
C ASP A 35 -18.36 5.42 5.31
N ALA A 36 -17.73 4.33 4.86
CA ALA A 36 -16.44 4.37 4.18
C ALA A 36 -16.48 5.28 2.93
N ALA A 37 -17.54 5.16 2.13
CA ALA A 37 -17.75 6.01 0.96
C ALA A 37 -17.91 7.50 1.33
N ARG A 38 -18.63 7.79 2.42
CA ARG A 38 -18.83 9.15 2.92
C ARG A 38 -17.52 9.78 3.40
N LEU A 39 -16.64 9.00 4.04
CA LEU A 39 -15.35 9.50 4.54
C LEU A 39 -14.48 10.08 3.42
N ILE A 40 -14.41 9.38 2.29
CA ILE A 40 -13.57 9.76 1.15
C ILE A 40 -14.34 10.44 0.01
N SER A 41 -15.61 10.80 0.25
CA SER A 41 -16.47 11.48 -0.72
C SER A 41 -16.68 10.75 -2.07
N VAL A 42 -16.79 9.42 -2.03
CA VAL A 42 -17.16 8.60 -3.21
C VAL A 42 -18.58 8.07 -3.09
N HIS A 43 -19.13 7.55 -4.19
CA HIS A 43 -20.44 6.89 -4.15
C HIS A 43 -20.36 5.52 -3.45
N PRO A 44 -21.34 5.09 -2.63
CA PRO A 44 -21.29 3.79 -1.93
C PRO A 44 -21.11 2.57 -2.84
N SER A 45 -21.65 2.63 -4.06
CA SER A 45 -21.45 1.55 -5.06
C SER A 45 -20.00 1.43 -5.52
N THR A 46 -19.19 2.48 -5.38
CA THR A 46 -17.75 2.44 -5.68
C THR A 46 -17.03 1.49 -4.71
N ILE A 47 -17.30 1.59 -3.40
CA ILE A 47 -16.76 0.67 -2.39
C ILE A 47 -17.21 -0.76 -2.68
N GLY A 48 -18.50 -0.95 -2.94
CA GLY A 48 -19.06 -2.26 -3.30
C GLY A 48 -18.36 -2.87 -4.51
N ARG A 49 -18.14 -2.08 -5.57
CA ARG A 49 -17.43 -2.52 -6.79
C ARG A 49 -15.97 -2.88 -6.54
N TRP A 50 -15.26 -2.17 -5.65
CA TRP A 50 -13.88 -2.52 -5.30
C TRP A 50 -13.77 -3.85 -4.56
N LEU A 51 -14.78 -4.17 -3.74
CA LEU A 51 -14.79 -5.34 -2.87
C LEU A 51 -15.53 -6.55 -3.46
N ASP A 52 -16.15 -6.39 -4.62
CA ASP A 52 -16.77 -7.44 -5.41
C ASP A 52 -15.70 -8.33 -6.06
N ASP A 53 -15.69 -9.62 -5.72
CA ASP A 53 -14.67 -10.58 -6.16
C ASP A 53 -14.72 -10.90 -7.66
N ASP A 54 -15.87 -10.66 -8.31
CA ASP A 54 -16.05 -10.87 -9.75
C ASP A 54 -15.60 -9.66 -10.58
N VAL A 55 -15.46 -8.48 -9.96
CA VAL A 55 -15.02 -7.27 -10.66
C VAL A 55 -13.49 -7.21 -10.75
N PRO A 56 -12.91 -7.13 -11.96
CA PRO A 56 -11.49 -6.93 -12.12
C PRO A 56 -11.13 -5.49 -11.72
N GLY A 57 -10.32 -5.36 -10.67
CA GLY A 57 -9.86 -4.07 -10.17
C GLY A 57 -9.89 -4.00 -8.66
N PHE A 58 -9.28 -2.94 -8.15
CA PHE A 58 -9.22 -2.62 -6.74
C PHE A 58 -9.34 -1.10 -6.59
N ILE A 59 -9.33 -0.63 -5.34
CA ILE A 59 -9.20 0.80 -5.03
C ILE A 59 -7.94 1.37 -5.68
N ASP A 60 -8.02 2.61 -6.19
CA ASP A 60 -6.84 3.32 -6.67
C ASP A 60 -6.03 3.91 -5.51
N LEU A 61 -4.84 4.43 -5.80
CA LEU A 61 -3.95 4.91 -4.76
C LEU A 61 -4.47 6.17 -4.07
N GLU A 62 -5.18 7.05 -4.79
CA GLU A 62 -5.68 8.31 -4.24
C GLU A 62 -6.75 8.02 -3.17
N ASP A 63 -7.76 7.23 -3.54
CA ASP A 63 -8.84 6.83 -2.64
C ASP A 63 -8.31 5.96 -1.48
N ALA A 64 -7.32 5.11 -1.74
CA ALA A 64 -6.66 4.31 -0.71
C ALA A 64 -5.97 5.18 0.34
N VAL A 65 -5.23 6.21 -0.08
CA VAL A 65 -4.55 7.12 0.84
C VAL A 65 -5.56 7.88 1.70
N LEU A 66 -6.62 8.41 1.09
CA LEU A 66 -7.67 9.12 1.82
C LEU A 66 -8.34 8.21 2.87
N LEU A 67 -8.69 6.98 2.49
CA LEU A 67 -9.31 6.02 3.40
C LEU A 67 -8.37 5.66 4.55
N CYS A 68 -7.09 5.41 4.24
CA CYS A 68 -6.06 5.10 5.23
C CYS A 68 -5.83 6.25 6.22
N MET A 69 -5.84 7.51 5.76
CA MET A 69 -5.75 8.69 6.62
C MET A 69 -6.88 8.74 7.65
N HIS A 70 -8.12 8.43 7.25
CA HIS A 70 -9.26 8.39 8.16
C HIS A 70 -9.21 7.21 9.13
N LEU A 71 -8.66 6.08 8.70
CA LEU A 71 -8.51 4.87 9.52
C LEU A 71 -7.29 4.91 10.45
N GLY A 72 -6.37 5.87 10.28
CA GLY A 72 -5.14 5.96 11.05
C GLY A 72 -4.15 4.82 10.78
N ILE A 73 -4.20 4.23 9.58
CA ILE A 73 -3.30 3.15 9.15
C ILE A 73 -2.47 3.60 7.94
N SER A 74 -1.39 2.88 7.66
CA SER A 74 -0.65 3.02 6.40
C SER A 74 -1.29 2.18 5.28
N VAL A 75 -1.09 2.59 4.03
CA VAL A 75 -1.54 1.82 2.84
C VAL A 75 -0.98 0.39 2.84
N GLN A 76 0.22 0.18 3.39
CA GLN A 76 0.84 -1.14 3.53
C GLN A 76 0.07 -2.06 4.47
N GLN A 77 -0.60 -1.52 5.50
CA GLN A 77 -1.43 -2.30 6.43
C GLN A 77 -2.81 -2.63 5.86
N MET A 78 -3.27 -1.88 4.86
CA MET A 78 -4.54 -2.11 4.17
C MET A 78 -4.49 -3.30 3.20
N ILE A 79 -3.29 -3.69 2.76
CA ILE A 79 -3.07 -4.78 1.79
C ILE A 79 -2.31 -5.94 2.46
N PRO A 80 -2.53 -7.19 2.01
CA PRO A 80 -1.78 -8.33 2.53
C PRO A 80 -0.31 -8.21 2.18
N ALA A 81 0.54 -8.72 3.07
CA ALA A 81 1.96 -8.87 2.79
C ALA A 81 2.15 -9.72 1.54
N ALA A 82 2.69 -9.13 0.49
CA ALA A 82 3.01 -9.85 -0.73
C ALA A 82 4.17 -10.81 -0.45
N GLY A 83 3.93 -12.12 -0.40
CA GLY A 83 5.00 -13.11 -0.21
C GLY A 83 6.11 -13.01 -1.27
N TRP A 84 5.78 -12.55 -2.47
CA TRP A 84 6.75 -12.22 -3.53
C TRP A 84 7.51 -10.90 -3.29
N ALA A 85 6.93 -9.94 -2.56
CA ALA A 85 7.64 -8.74 -2.12
C ALA A 85 8.60 -9.03 -0.97
N VAL A 86 8.26 -9.98 -0.08
CA VAL A 86 9.18 -10.46 0.98
C VAL A 86 10.43 -11.11 0.37
N ALA A 87 10.28 -11.89 -0.71
CA ALA A 87 11.40 -12.44 -1.45
C ALA A 87 12.27 -11.35 -2.12
N SER A 88 11.67 -10.24 -2.55
CA SER A 88 12.40 -9.07 -3.07
C SER A 88 13.06 -8.24 -1.96
N GLN A 89 12.50 -8.20 -0.74
CA GLN A 89 13.09 -7.53 0.42
C GLN A 89 14.31 -8.28 0.94
N ALA A 90 14.32 -9.62 0.85
CA ALA A 90 15.53 -10.42 1.09
C ALA A 90 16.67 -10.07 0.10
N ALA A 91 16.36 -9.51 -1.07
CA ALA A 91 17.36 -9.03 -2.03
C ALA A 91 17.75 -7.55 -1.85
N HIS A 92 16.97 -6.76 -1.10
CA HIS A 92 17.20 -5.34 -0.88
C HIS A 92 16.90 -4.94 0.58
N ASP A 93 17.66 -5.51 1.52
CA ASP A 93 17.73 -4.93 2.85
C ASP A 93 18.59 -3.65 2.78
N GLN A 94 17.93 -2.50 2.61
CA GLN A 94 18.61 -1.20 2.53
C GLN A 94 19.44 -0.91 3.79
N ARG A 95 19.14 -1.55 4.93
CA ARG A 95 19.98 -1.47 6.13
C ARG A 95 21.23 -2.34 6.02
N ALA A 96 21.18 -3.46 5.31
CA ALA A 96 22.36 -4.26 5.02
C ALA A 96 23.35 -3.50 4.13
N VAL A 97 22.87 -2.63 3.23
CA VAL A 97 23.75 -1.74 2.45
C VAL A 97 24.56 -0.82 3.36
N PHE A 98 23.95 -0.25 4.40
CA PHE A 98 24.66 0.55 5.41
C PHE A 98 25.72 -0.27 6.16
N LEU A 99 25.47 -1.56 6.43
CA LEU A 99 26.44 -2.45 7.07
C LEU A 99 27.62 -2.85 6.16
N THR A 100 27.50 -2.61 4.86
CA THR A 100 28.55 -2.88 3.86
C THR A 100 29.34 -1.64 3.44
N MET A 101 28.95 -0.46 3.90
CA MET A 101 29.65 0.80 3.60
C MET A 101 30.90 0.95 4.45
N SER A 102 31.93 1.58 3.88
CA SER A 102 33.09 2.03 4.63
C SER A 102 32.76 3.24 5.52
N ASP A 103 33.56 3.45 6.57
CA ASP A 103 33.38 4.61 7.48
C ASP A 103 33.36 5.94 6.71
N ALA A 104 34.16 6.08 5.65
CA ALA A 104 34.22 7.29 4.83
C ALA A 104 32.91 7.55 4.06
N GLU A 105 32.23 6.51 3.59
CA GLU A 105 30.96 6.61 2.88
C GLU A 105 29.82 6.96 3.85
N ILE A 106 29.88 6.41 5.07
CA ILE A 106 28.93 6.73 6.15
C ILE A 106 29.08 8.19 6.57
N ASP A 107 30.31 8.66 6.81
CA ASP A 107 30.60 10.05 7.18
C ASP A 107 30.13 11.04 6.10
N TRP A 108 30.34 10.69 4.83
CA TRP A 108 29.85 11.49 3.71
C TRP A 108 28.32 11.59 3.68
N LEU A 109 27.61 10.47 3.86
CA LEU A 109 26.13 10.47 3.91
C LEU A 109 25.59 11.29 5.09
N LEU A 110 26.22 11.19 6.27
CA LEU A 110 25.85 11.99 7.43
C LEU A 110 26.07 13.48 7.19
N ALA A 111 27.18 13.85 6.55
CA ALA A 111 27.45 15.24 6.18
C ALA A 111 26.40 15.78 5.20
N VAL A 112 26.07 15.03 4.14
CA VAL A 112 25.04 15.41 3.15
C VAL A 112 23.67 15.57 3.82
N TRP A 113 23.27 14.62 4.66
CA TRP A 113 22.01 14.67 5.39
C TRP A 113 21.93 15.88 6.34
N SER A 114 23.00 16.14 7.09
CA SER A 114 23.08 17.29 7.99
C SER A 114 22.98 18.64 7.25
N GLY A 115 23.56 18.71 6.04
CA GLY A 115 23.43 19.86 5.16
C GLY A 115 22.01 20.02 4.63
N ALA A 116 21.39 18.94 4.16
CA ALA A 116 20.04 18.95 3.64
C ALA A 116 19.01 19.40 4.70
N ILE A 117 19.13 18.92 5.95
CA ILE A 117 18.23 19.35 7.03
C ILE A 117 18.30 20.86 7.26
N LYS A 118 19.49 21.47 7.20
CA LYS A 118 19.64 22.93 7.42
C LYS A 118 19.01 23.79 6.32
N ILE A 119 18.80 23.22 5.14
CA ILE A 119 18.26 23.94 3.98
C ILE A 119 16.74 23.77 3.89
N TYR A 120 16.25 22.56 4.21
CA TYR A 120 14.86 22.17 3.98
C TYR A 120 14.01 22.09 5.25
N ARG A 121 14.58 22.37 6.42
CA ARG A 121 13.92 22.33 7.72
C ARG A 121 14.21 23.59 8.52
#